data_AF-A0A496ZTH3-F1
#
_entry.id   AF-A0A496ZTH3-F1
#
_cell.length_a   1.000
_cell.length_b   1.000
_cell.length_c   1.000
_cell.angle_alpha   90.00
_cell.angle_beta   90.00
_cell.angle_gamma   90.00
#
_symmetry.space_group_name_H-M   'P 1'
#
loop_
_entity.id
_entity.type
_entity.pdbx_description
1 polymer ?
#
loop_
_entity_poly.entity_id
_entity_poly.type
_entity_poly.pdbx_seq_one_letter_code
_entity_poly.pdbx_strand_id
1 'polypeptide(L)'
;MKAVLIIFIIQFSVCIFSESIYVPPREFDNTPAKIEKSSGSFYVQNKPDTPYQRTTKLASKVKKFLRKYDTETFCNLCRKKPKKFTKHKTFMMIIDESGNILAHSGNSNFMNRNFLKTRDFAGNFFIEDYLNRIKIKKMDDYSKYYFSENNQLQLIQWIHLEKLENNKLLATICTNEF
;
A
#
# COMPACT_ATOMS: atom_id res chain seq x y z
N MET A 1 -58.04 -35.41 2.77
CA MET A 1 -57.16 -34.27 3.10
C MET A 1 -55.73 -34.65 2.74
N LYS A 2 -55.10 -33.97 1.77
CA LYS A 2 -53.72 -34.25 1.34
C LYS A 2 -52.78 -33.32 2.11
N ALA A 3 -51.86 -33.89 2.88
CA ALA A 3 -50.82 -33.14 3.59
C ALA A 3 -49.73 -32.72 2.60
N VAL A 4 -49.46 -31.41 2.52
CA VAL A 4 -48.37 -30.84 1.70
C VAL A 4 -47.13 -30.73 2.58
N LEU A 5 -46.14 -31.56 2.30
CA LEU A 5 -44.83 -31.55 2.94
C LEU A 5 -43.97 -30.46 2.28
N ILE A 6 -43.77 -29.32 2.97
CA ILE A 6 -42.88 -28.24 2.53
C ILE A 6 -41.47 -28.56 2.99
N ILE A 7 -40.59 -28.92 2.05
CA ILE A 7 -39.16 -29.14 2.30
C ILE A 7 -38.46 -27.78 2.23
N PHE A 8 -38.03 -27.27 3.39
CA PHE A 8 -37.18 -26.08 3.50
C PHE A 8 -35.72 -26.48 3.20
N ILE A 9 -35.23 -26.17 2.00
CA ILE A 9 -33.82 -26.35 1.64
C ILE A 9 -33.07 -25.11 2.15
N ILE A 10 -32.44 -25.23 3.33
CA ILE A 10 -31.53 -24.22 3.86
C ILE A 10 -30.20 -24.38 3.12
N GLN A 11 -29.98 -23.56 2.10
CA GLN A 11 -28.67 -23.45 1.46
C GLN A 11 -27.73 -22.64 2.36
N PHE A 12 -26.92 -23.33 3.16
CA PHE A 12 -25.74 -22.74 3.78
C PHE A 12 -24.71 -22.45 2.69
N SER A 13 -24.69 -21.21 2.19
CA SER A 13 -23.53 -20.68 1.48
C SER A 13 -22.39 -20.56 2.48
N VAL A 14 -21.49 -21.53 2.46
CA VAL A 14 -20.22 -21.45 3.18
C VAL A 14 -19.38 -20.41 2.43
N CYS A 15 -19.48 -19.16 2.85
CA CYS A 15 -18.53 -18.13 2.44
C CYS A 15 -17.15 -18.59 2.92
N ILE A 16 -16.33 -19.08 2.00
CA ILE A 16 -14.92 -19.36 2.24
C ILE A 16 -14.26 -17.99 2.47
N PHE A 17 -14.21 -17.57 3.74
CA PHE A 17 -13.42 -16.42 4.14
C PHE A 17 -11.96 -16.78 3.90
N SER A 18 -11.32 -16.09 2.95
CA SER A 18 -9.87 -16.08 2.85
C SER A 18 -9.35 -15.47 4.15
N GLU A 19 -8.85 -16.31 5.06
CA GLU A 19 -8.18 -15.83 6.26
C GLU A 19 -6.90 -15.10 5.82
N SER A 20 -6.95 -13.78 5.83
CA SER A 20 -5.75 -12.97 5.69
C SER A 20 -4.84 -13.25 6.89
N ILE A 21 -3.79 -14.05 6.70
CA ILE A 21 -2.81 -14.32 7.75
C ILE A 21 -2.02 -13.03 7.98
N TYR A 22 -2.25 -12.38 9.13
CA TYR A 22 -1.37 -11.31 9.58
C TYR A 22 -0.02 -11.92 9.96
N VAL A 23 0.95 -11.78 9.07
CA VAL A 23 2.35 -12.08 9.40
C VAL A 23 2.90 -10.80 10.05
N PRO A 24 3.24 -10.82 11.36
CA PRO A 24 3.86 -9.66 11.98
C PRO A 24 5.11 -9.26 11.17
N PRO A 25 5.43 -7.96 11.08
CA PRO A 25 6.62 -7.51 10.39
C PRO A 25 7.82 -8.29 10.95
N ARG A 26 8.35 -9.17 10.11
CA ARG A 26 9.51 -9.97 10.41
C ARG A 26 10.68 -8.98 10.53
N GLU A 27 11.54 -9.08 11.55
CA GLU A 27 12.74 -8.24 11.75
C GLU A 27 13.79 -8.46 10.62
N PHE A 28 13.39 -8.31 9.36
CA PHE A 28 14.20 -8.61 8.19
C PHE A 28 15.07 -7.42 7.74
N ASP A 29 15.20 -6.38 8.57
CA ASP A 29 16.03 -5.22 8.27
C ASP A 29 17.54 -5.44 8.45
N ASN A 30 17.98 -6.64 8.88
CA ASN A 30 19.39 -6.92 9.14
C ASN A 30 20.03 -7.98 8.26
N THR A 31 19.38 -8.51 7.22
CA THR A 31 20.07 -9.45 6.31
C THR A 31 20.90 -8.65 5.31
N PRO A 32 22.24 -8.55 5.45
CA PRO A 32 23.05 -7.81 4.50
C PRO A 32 22.92 -8.51 3.14
N ALA A 33 22.56 -7.74 2.10
CA ALA A 33 22.71 -8.22 0.73
C ALA A 33 24.15 -8.75 0.56
N LYS A 34 24.30 -10.02 0.20
CA LYS A 34 25.59 -10.64 -0.11
C LYS A 34 26.14 -9.91 -1.33
N ILE A 35 27.11 -9.02 -1.11
CA ILE A 35 27.82 -8.34 -2.19
C ILE A 35 28.95 -9.28 -2.60
N GLU A 36 28.83 -9.89 -3.77
CA GLU A 36 29.98 -10.49 -4.43
C GLU A 36 30.94 -9.37 -4.80
N LYS A 37 32.14 -9.41 -4.22
CA LYS A 37 33.19 -8.42 -4.48
C LYS A 37 33.67 -8.60 -5.92
N SER A 38 33.17 -7.78 -6.85
CA SER A 38 33.79 -7.63 -8.16
C SER A 38 34.97 -6.65 -8.06
N SER A 39 36.09 -7.02 -8.66
CA SER A 39 37.38 -6.33 -8.63
C SER A 39 37.44 -5.14 -9.61
N GLY A 40 36.46 -4.23 -9.55
CA GLY A 40 36.37 -3.08 -10.45
C GLY A 40 36.15 -1.76 -9.70
N SER A 41 36.96 -0.74 -10.05
CA SER A 41 36.93 0.70 -9.70
C SER A 41 36.34 1.12 -8.33
N PHE A 42 37.12 1.85 -7.53
CA PHE A 42 36.82 2.39 -6.19
C PHE A 42 35.64 3.40 -6.08
N TYR A 43 34.60 3.30 -6.91
CA TYR A 43 33.35 3.99 -6.64
C TYR A 43 32.65 3.25 -5.48
N VAL A 44 32.61 3.88 -4.31
CA VAL A 44 31.74 3.44 -3.22
C VAL A 44 30.30 3.61 -3.69
N GLN A 45 29.73 2.58 -4.30
CA GLN A 45 28.30 2.52 -4.54
C GLN A 45 27.63 2.40 -3.17
N ASN A 46 26.98 3.47 -2.71
CA ASN A 46 26.11 3.39 -1.55
C ASN A 46 25.10 2.27 -1.78
N LYS A 47 24.93 1.40 -0.78
CA LYS A 47 23.92 0.34 -0.83
C LYS A 47 22.57 0.97 -1.19
N PRO A 48 21.80 0.38 -2.13
CA PRO A 48 20.49 0.92 -2.46
C PRO A 48 19.60 0.92 -1.21
N ASP A 49 18.80 1.97 -1.04
CA ASP A 49 17.83 2.07 0.05
C ASP A 49 16.93 0.81 0.07
N THR A 50 16.64 0.29 1.26
CA THR A 50 15.65 -0.79 1.44
C THR A 50 14.24 -0.29 1.05
N PRO A 51 13.30 -1.15 0.68
CA PRO A 51 11.92 -0.74 0.39
C PRO A 51 11.28 0.08 1.51
N TYR A 52 11.47 -0.32 2.77
CA TYR A 52 11.06 0.44 3.95
C TYR A 52 11.69 1.84 3.99
N GLN A 53 13.01 1.95 3.82
CA GLN A 53 13.68 3.25 3.78
C GLN A 53 13.14 4.13 2.64
N ARG A 54 12.78 3.56 1.49
CA ARG A 54 12.21 4.30 0.35
C ARG A 54 10.82 4.84 0.66
N THR A 55 9.93 4.05 1.25
CA THR A 55 8.58 4.49 1.63
C THR A 55 8.68 5.62 2.67
N THR A 56 9.43 5.44 3.75
CA THR A 56 9.58 6.45 4.81
C THR A 56 10.26 7.73 4.31
N LYS A 57 11.29 7.64 3.45
CA LYS A 57 11.91 8.82 2.82
C LYS A 57 10.93 9.55 1.90
N LEU A 58 10.12 8.83 1.13
CA LEU A 58 9.10 9.44 0.28
C LEU A 58 8.01 10.11 1.13
N ALA A 59 7.53 9.46 2.19
CA ALA A 59 6.56 10.04 3.12
C ALA A 59 7.10 11.33 3.75
N SER A 60 8.33 11.31 4.24
CA SER A 60 9.01 12.48 4.79
C SER A 60 9.14 13.62 3.77
N LYS A 61 9.46 13.30 2.51
CA LYS A 61 9.49 14.28 1.42
C LYS A 61 8.11 14.89 1.19
N VAL A 62 7.06 14.09 1.11
CA VAL A 62 5.67 14.57 0.92
C VAL A 62 5.27 15.51 2.06
N LYS A 63 5.52 15.14 3.33
CA LYS A 63 5.22 16.01 4.48
C LYS A 63 5.94 17.34 4.43
N LYS A 64 7.21 17.39 3.99
CA LYS A 64 7.93 18.66 3.80
C LYS A 64 7.23 19.58 2.80
N PHE A 65 6.62 19.02 1.74
CA PHE A 65 5.83 19.79 0.80
C PHE A 65 4.50 20.24 1.40
N LEU A 66 3.79 19.36 2.11
CA LEU A 66 2.51 19.69 2.76
C LEU A 66 2.64 20.74 3.89
N ARG A 67 3.83 20.87 4.50
CA ARG A 67 4.11 21.99 5.43
C ARG A 67 4.28 23.34 4.73
N LYS A 68 4.64 23.33 3.44
CA LYS A 68 4.91 24.54 2.66
C LYS A 68 3.73 24.95 1.78
N TYR A 69 2.92 23.98 1.37
CA TYR A 69 1.82 24.14 0.44
C TYR A 69 0.59 23.45 1.03
N ASP A 70 -0.59 24.04 0.84
CA ASP A 70 -1.84 23.37 1.19
C ASP A 70 -2.03 22.07 0.39
N THR A 71 -3.00 21.25 0.82
CA THR A 71 -3.25 19.94 0.19
C THR A 71 -3.64 20.06 -1.28
N GLU A 72 -4.44 21.07 -1.66
CA GLU A 72 -4.91 21.24 -3.02
C GLU A 72 -3.76 21.61 -3.98
N THR A 73 -2.93 22.58 -3.56
CA THR A 73 -1.71 22.97 -4.25
C THR A 73 -0.76 21.78 -4.41
N PHE A 74 -0.62 20.97 -3.36
CA PHE A 74 0.19 19.74 -3.43
C PHE A 74 -0.40 18.71 -4.40
N CYS A 75 -1.71 18.45 -4.35
CA CYS A 75 -2.39 17.55 -5.29
C CYS A 75 -2.17 18.01 -6.74
N ASN A 76 -2.35 19.30 -7.01
CA ASN A 76 -2.09 19.91 -8.32
C ASN A 76 -0.62 19.74 -8.77
N LEU A 77 0.34 19.89 -7.87
CA LEU A 77 1.75 19.64 -8.15
C LEU A 77 2.00 18.17 -8.52
N CYS A 78 1.33 17.23 -7.85
CA CYS A 78 1.43 15.80 -8.15
C CYS A 78 0.84 15.46 -9.53
N ARG A 79 -0.27 16.11 -9.92
CA ARG A 79 -0.83 15.97 -11.29
C ARG A 79 0.18 16.41 -12.34
N LYS A 80 0.79 17.59 -12.15
CA LYS A 80 1.71 18.20 -13.11
C LYS A 80 3.08 17.50 -13.16
N LYS A 81 3.56 17.00 -12.02
CA LYS A 81 4.93 16.46 -11.86
C LYS A 81 4.94 15.13 -11.09
N PRO A 82 4.27 14.07 -11.57
CA PRO A 82 4.14 12.80 -10.84
C PRO A 82 5.50 12.18 -10.49
N LYS A 83 6.45 12.19 -11.45
CA LYS A 83 7.82 11.67 -11.26
C LYS A 83 8.59 12.34 -10.11
N LYS A 84 8.21 13.53 -9.65
CA LYS A 84 8.83 14.19 -8.48
C LYS A 84 8.55 13.43 -7.18
N PHE A 85 7.46 12.66 -7.14
CA PHE A 85 7.00 11.92 -5.97
C PHE A 85 6.96 10.40 -6.22
N THR A 86 7.74 9.93 -7.19
CA THR A 86 7.94 8.51 -7.48
C THR A 86 9.43 8.23 -7.56
N LYS A 87 9.89 7.13 -6.96
CA LYS A 87 11.30 6.70 -7.03
C LYS A 87 11.39 5.18 -6.92
N HIS A 88 12.08 4.53 -7.85
CA HIS A 88 12.36 3.07 -7.83
C HIS A 88 11.16 2.19 -7.40
N LYS A 89 10.04 2.24 -8.14
CA LYS A 89 8.79 1.50 -7.85
C LYS A 89 8.11 1.85 -6.52
N THR A 90 8.55 2.94 -5.89
CA THR A 90 7.88 3.56 -4.74
C THR A 90 7.01 4.72 -5.21
N PHE A 91 5.75 4.70 -4.83
CA PHE A 91 4.76 5.74 -5.13
C PHE A 91 4.03 6.14 -3.85
N MET A 92 3.46 7.34 -3.86
CA MET A 92 2.60 7.85 -2.81
C MET A 92 1.18 8.11 -3.32
N MET A 93 0.24 8.09 -2.38
CA MET A 93 -1.13 8.53 -2.54
C MET A 93 -1.64 9.28 -1.30
N ILE A 94 -2.52 10.25 -1.52
CA ILE A 94 -3.28 10.91 -0.44
C ILE A 94 -4.73 10.47 -0.59
N ILE A 95 -5.33 10.03 0.51
CA ILE A 95 -6.67 9.47 0.58
C ILE A 95 -7.49 10.28 1.58
N ASP A 96 -8.74 10.60 1.29
CA ASP A 96 -9.66 11.17 2.28
C ASP A 96 -10.40 10.08 3.08
N GLU A 97 -11.14 10.48 4.11
CA GLU A 97 -11.87 9.55 4.98
C GLU A 97 -12.98 8.77 4.26
N SER A 98 -13.42 9.24 3.09
CA SER A 98 -14.41 8.56 2.25
C SER A 98 -13.77 7.56 1.28
N GLY A 99 -12.44 7.47 1.25
CA GLY A 99 -11.69 6.59 0.35
C GLY A 99 -11.47 7.17 -1.04
N ASN A 100 -11.64 8.48 -1.24
CA ASN A 100 -11.28 9.14 -2.50
C ASN A 100 -9.77 9.39 -2.55
N ILE A 101 -9.17 9.10 -3.70
CA ILE A 101 -7.74 9.35 -3.93
C ILE A 101 -7.56 10.81 -4.38
N LEU A 102 -7.03 11.68 -3.52
CA LEU A 102 -6.83 13.10 -3.82
C LEU A 102 -5.57 13.35 -4.67
N ALA A 103 -4.53 12.55 -4.43
CA ALA A 103 -3.29 12.57 -5.19
C ALA A 103 -2.75 11.15 -5.36
N HIS A 104 -2.16 10.86 -6.53
CA HIS A 104 -1.45 9.60 -6.77
C HIS A 104 -0.26 9.86 -7.69
N SER A 105 0.94 9.47 -7.25
CA SER A 105 2.18 9.77 -8.00
C SER A 105 2.48 8.77 -9.12
N GLY A 106 1.98 7.53 -9.05
CA GLY A 106 2.27 6.50 -10.05
C GLY A 106 1.26 6.43 -11.21
N ASN A 107 0.07 6.98 -11.04
CA ASN A 107 -1.03 6.87 -12.00
C ASN A 107 -2.05 7.98 -11.75
N SER A 108 -2.14 8.94 -12.68
CA SER A 108 -3.02 10.09 -12.55
C SER A 108 -4.50 9.73 -12.69
N ASN A 109 -4.82 8.62 -13.34
CA ASN A 109 -6.21 8.21 -13.56
C ASN A 109 -6.92 7.80 -12.26
N PHE A 110 -6.17 7.58 -11.19
CA PHE A 110 -6.74 7.25 -9.88
C PHE A 110 -7.25 8.48 -9.13
N MET A 111 -6.82 9.69 -9.49
CA MET A 111 -7.21 10.90 -8.75
C MET A 111 -8.71 11.19 -8.89
N ASN A 112 -9.30 11.66 -7.80
CA ASN A 112 -10.73 11.95 -7.61
C ASN A 112 -11.66 10.74 -7.80
N ARG A 113 -11.12 9.52 -7.78
CA ARG A 113 -11.93 8.30 -7.79
C ARG A 113 -12.02 7.75 -6.37
N ASN A 114 -13.17 7.17 -6.08
CA ASN A 114 -13.40 6.46 -4.82
C ASN A 114 -12.90 5.01 -4.95
N PHE A 115 -11.99 4.62 -4.06
CA PHE A 115 -11.40 3.29 -4.05
C PHE A 115 -11.83 2.45 -2.84
N LEU A 116 -12.80 2.91 -2.05
CA LEU A 116 -13.21 2.24 -0.81
C LEU A 116 -13.66 0.79 -1.06
N LYS A 117 -14.40 0.56 -2.16
CA LYS A 117 -14.87 -0.76 -2.59
C LYS A 117 -13.97 -1.41 -3.66
N THR A 118 -12.78 -0.86 -3.91
CA THR A 118 -11.85 -1.45 -4.87
C THR A 118 -11.09 -2.58 -4.20
N ARG A 119 -11.07 -3.75 -4.85
CA ARG A 119 -10.31 -4.91 -4.39
C ARG A 119 -8.90 -4.89 -4.97
N ASP A 120 -7.92 -5.31 -4.18
CA ASP A 120 -6.62 -5.68 -4.70
C ASP A 120 -6.70 -7.03 -5.43
N PHE A 121 -5.57 -7.49 -5.96
CA PHE A 121 -5.51 -8.73 -6.74
C PHE A 121 -5.72 -10.00 -5.89
N ALA A 122 -5.67 -9.91 -4.55
CA ALA A 122 -6.08 -10.99 -3.66
C ALA A 122 -7.55 -10.86 -3.22
N GLY A 123 -8.31 -9.92 -3.80
CA GLY A 123 -9.71 -9.72 -3.49
C GLY A 123 -9.98 -8.86 -2.25
N ASN A 124 -8.97 -8.26 -1.62
CA ASN A 124 -9.12 -7.49 -0.38
C ASN A 124 -9.43 -6.01 -0.65
N PHE A 125 -10.31 -5.40 0.15
CA PHE A 125 -10.57 -3.96 0.09
C PHE A 125 -9.42 -3.15 0.71
N PHE A 126 -8.37 -2.92 -0.07
CA PHE A 126 -7.10 -2.41 0.47
C PHE A 126 -7.19 -0.97 1.01
N ILE A 127 -8.00 -0.09 0.42
CA ILE A 127 -8.19 1.28 0.94
C ILE A 127 -8.96 1.26 2.27
N GLU A 128 -9.96 0.40 2.39
CA GLU A 128 -10.69 0.22 3.65
C GLU A 128 -9.75 -0.29 4.75
N ASP A 129 -8.90 -1.28 4.45
CA ASP A 129 -7.85 -1.76 5.36
C ASP A 129 -6.92 -0.61 5.80
N TYR A 130 -6.47 0.24 4.88
CA TYR A 130 -5.60 1.37 5.22
C TYR A 130 -6.29 2.37 6.17
N LEU A 131 -7.54 2.74 5.88
CA LEU A 131 -8.31 3.66 6.70
C LEU A 131 -8.58 3.08 8.09
N ASN A 132 -8.90 1.79 8.18
CA ASN A 132 -9.14 1.12 9.46
C ASN A 132 -7.86 1.03 10.30
N ARG A 133 -6.72 0.72 9.68
CA ARG A 133 -5.41 0.75 10.36
C ARG A 133 -5.10 2.13 10.92
N ILE A 134 -5.33 3.19 10.15
CA ILE A 134 -4.99 4.55 10.60
C ILE A 134 -6.00 5.16 11.58
N LYS A 135 -7.24 4.65 11.62
CA LYS A 135 -8.17 4.97 12.69
C LYS A 135 -7.66 4.47 14.04
N ILE A 136 -7.07 3.28 14.07
CA ILE A 136 -6.55 2.65 15.30
C ILE A 136 -5.15 3.21 15.63
N LYS A 137 -4.27 3.32 14.64
CA LYS A 137 -2.88 3.75 14.78
C LYS A 137 -2.64 5.07 14.05
N LYS A 138 -2.00 6.07 14.65
CA LYS A 138 -1.68 7.33 13.93
C LYS A 138 -0.71 7.12 12.75
N MET A 139 0.11 6.06 12.83
CA MET A 139 1.09 5.65 11.83
C MET A 139 1.19 4.12 11.86
N ASP A 140 1.34 3.48 10.71
CA ASP A 140 1.51 2.02 10.61
C ASP A 140 2.45 1.69 9.45
N ASP A 141 3.43 0.82 9.71
CA ASP A 141 4.39 0.33 8.73
C ASP A 141 4.27 -1.19 8.65
N TYR A 142 4.02 -1.72 7.46
CA TYR A 142 3.85 -3.16 7.28
C TYR A 142 4.11 -3.62 5.85
N SER A 143 4.24 -4.93 5.68
CA SER A 143 4.39 -5.57 4.37
C SER A 143 3.19 -6.44 4.04
N LYS A 144 2.73 -6.41 2.80
CA LYS A 144 1.79 -7.38 2.24
C LYS A 144 2.54 -8.35 1.32
N TYR A 145 2.26 -9.63 1.50
CA TYR A 145 2.82 -10.72 0.72
C TYR A 145 1.69 -11.35 -0.07
N TYR A 146 1.97 -11.68 -1.33
CA TYR A 146 0.99 -12.29 -2.18
C TYR A 146 1.58 -13.48 -2.91
N PHE A 147 0.86 -14.60 -2.85
CA PHE A 147 1.28 -15.88 -3.38
C PHE A 147 0.38 -16.29 -4.55
N SER A 148 0.97 -16.97 -5.54
CA SER A 148 0.24 -17.63 -6.62
C SER A 148 -0.54 -18.84 -6.11
N GLU A 149 -1.40 -19.43 -6.95
CA GLU A 149 -2.04 -20.74 -6.69
C GLU A 149 -1.03 -21.85 -6.35
N ASN A 150 0.16 -21.82 -6.95
CA ASN A 150 1.25 -22.77 -6.66
C ASN A 150 2.07 -22.42 -5.40
N ASN A 151 1.57 -21.54 -4.54
CA ASN A 151 2.23 -21.06 -3.33
C ASN A 151 3.61 -20.38 -3.54
N GLN A 152 3.87 -19.87 -4.75
CA GLN A 152 5.06 -19.07 -5.04
C GLN A 152 4.80 -17.59 -4.76
N LEU A 153 5.74 -16.91 -4.11
CA LEU A 153 5.64 -15.49 -3.82
C LEU A 153 5.71 -14.67 -5.12
N GLN A 154 4.65 -13.91 -5.43
CA GLN A 154 4.55 -13.09 -6.63
C GLN A 154 4.85 -11.61 -6.38
N LEU A 155 4.43 -11.07 -5.23
CA LEU A 155 4.56 -9.65 -4.94
C LEU A 155 4.79 -9.41 -3.45
N ILE A 156 5.71 -8.49 -3.14
CA ILE A 156 5.78 -7.85 -1.83
C ILE A 156 5.48 -6.36 -2.00
N GLN A 157 4.55 -5.86 -1.19
CA GLN A 157 4.30 -4.44 -1.02
C GLN A 157 4.77 -4.01 0.36
N TRP A 158 5.65 -3.01 0.42
CA TRP A 158 6.00 -2.31 1.66
C TRP A 158 5.15 -1.06 1.73
N ILE A 159 4.44 -0.88 2.84
CA ILE A 159 3.42 0.15 2.99
C ILE A 159 3.74 0.94 4.27
N HIS A 160 3.93 2.25 4.10
CA HIS A 160 3.97 3.23 5.18
C HIS A 160 2.68 4.04 5.12
N LEU A 161 1.92 4.02 6.21
CA LEU A 161 0.69 4.79 6.41
C LEU A 161 0.90 5.84 7.48
N GLU A 162 0.45 7.07 7.21
CA GLU A 162 0.51 8.16 8.20
C GLU A 162 -0.73 9.04 8.11
N LYS A 163 -1.37 9.30 9.25
CA LYS A 163 -2.48 10.24 9.33
C LYS A 163 -1.97 11.66 9.10
N LEU A 164 -2.60 12.37 8.17
CA LEU A 164 -2.39 13.79 7.90
C LEU A 164 -3.46 14.63 8.61
N GLU A 165 -3.31 15.95 8.53
CA GLU A 165 -4.34 16.91 8.98
C GLU A 165 -5.66 16.74 8.20
N ASN A 166 -6.76 17.21 8.78
CA ASN A 166 -8.09 17.17 8.17
C ASN A 166 -8.55 15.76 7.78
N ASN A 167 -8.26 14.77 8.63
CA ASN A 167 -8.61 13.36 8.46
C ASN A 167 -8.17 12.74 7.13
N LYS A 168 -7.10 13.25 6.53
CA LYS A 168 -6.49 12.64 5.35
C LYS A 168 -5.49 11.58 5.76
N LEU A 169 -5.21 10.66 4.84
CA LEU A 169 -4.22 9.60 4.99
C LEU A 169 -3.16 9.78 3.90
N LEU A 170 -1.89 9.71 4.28
CA LEU A 170 -0.78 9.51 3.38
C LEU A 170 -0.42 8.02 3.37
N ALA A 171 -0.46 7.40 2.19
CA ALA A 171 0.10 6.07 1.98
C ALA A 171 1.29 6.17 1.03
N THR A 172 2.42 5.57 1.39
CA THR A 172 3.54 5.37 0.47
C THR A 172 3.83 3.89 0.36
N ILE A 173 3.93 3.41 -0.89
CA ILE A 173 3.95 2.00 -1.22
C ILE A 173 5.14 1.74 -2.11
N CYS A 174 5.98 0.77 -1.74
CA CYS A 174 7.04 0.23 -2.58
C CYS A 174 6.69 -1.19 -2.99
N THR A 175 6.76 -1.47 -4.29
CA THR A 175 6.53 -2.80 -4.85
C THR A 175 7.87 -3.42 -5.27
N ASN A 176 8.09 -4.69 -4.94
CA ASN A 176 9.16 -5.48 -5.54
C ASN A 176 8.54 -6.39 -6.61
N GLU A 177 9.06 -6.36 -7.83
CA GLU A 177 8.81 -7.45 -8.78
C GLU A 177 9.81 -8.56 -8.45
N PHE A 178 9.30 -9.79 -8.33
CA PHE A 178 10.09 -11.02 -8.24
C PHE A 178 10.17 -11.69 -9.61
#